data_AF-A0A832MXM5-F1
#
_entry.id   AF-A0A832MXM5-F1
#
_cell.length_a   1.000
_cell.length_b   1.000
_cell.length_c   1.000
_cell.angle_alpha   90.00
_cell.angle_beta   90.00
_cell.angle_gamma   90.00
#
_symmetry.space_group_name_H-M   'P 1'
#
loop_
_entity.id
_entity.type
_entity.pdbx_description
1 polymer ?
#
loop_
_entity_poly.entity_id
_entity_poly.type
_entity_poly.pdbx_seq_one_letter_code
_entity_poly.pdbx_strand_id
1 'polypeptide(L)'
;MRKDRKIDRREALKLMAAGSGLAASSLHAATNKSELKGGAHLSHPASHKYARIVIAGGGTAGIIAAARTRRAAPNAEITLISPNTTHLYQPGALFRAAGLMSQSEMVRETASFFPDNVTWLQEKVTGFDPEHNRIETEKSGKLPYDVLIVALGCAYDYGAIEGMDSSMIGKEGILSIYLNDTVKGTAEGAELSGALFEK
;
A
#
# COMPACT_ATOMS: atom_id res chain seq x y z
N MET A 1 -18.83 -58.38 -15.35
CA MET A 1 -17.68 -57.55 -15.75
C MET A 1 -18.16 -56.33 -16.52
N ARG A 2 -18.25 -55.16 -15.88
CA ARG A 2 -18.46 -53.86 -16.55
C ARG A 2 -17.23 -53.00 -16.23
N LYS A 3 -16.47 -52.62 -17.26
CA LYS A 3 -15.33 -51.70 -17.14
C LYS A 3 -15.87 -50.27 -17.00
N ASP A 4 -15.51 -49.59 -15.92
CA ASP A 4 -15.78 -48.15 -15.76
C ASP A 4 -15.06 -47.36 -16.85
N ARG A 5 -15.84 -46.69 -17.69
CA ARG A 5 -15.33 -45.80 -18.74
C ARG A 5 -15.33 -44.37 -18.19
N LYS A 6 -14.16 -43.88 -17.74
CA LYS A 6 -14.01 -42.47 -17.32
C LYS A 6 -14.11 -41.57 -18.54
N ILE A 7 -15.03 -40.61 -18.50
CA ILE A 7 -15.21 -39.59 -19.54
C ILE A 7 -14.02 -38.63 -19.48
N ASP A 8 -13.33 -38.45 -20.60
CA ASP A 8 -12.24 -37.49 -20.73
C ASP A 8 -12.76 -36.06 -20.93
N ARG A 9 -11.99 -35.06 -20.51
CA ARG A 9 -12.35 -33.62 -20.55
C ARG A 9 -12.84 -33.17 -21.92
N ARG A 10 -12.27 -33.74 -22.99
CA ARG A 10 -12.64 -33.41 -24.37
C ARG A 10 -14.03 -33.91 -24.75
N GLU A 11 -14.45 -35.06 -24.22
CA GLU A 11 -15.79 -35.62 -24.41
C GLU A 11 -16.82 -34.86 -23.58
N ALA A 12 -16.46 -34.42 -22.36
CA ALA A 12 -17.32 -33.56 -21.54
C ALA A 12 -17.58 -32.20 -22.21
N LEU A 13 -16.57 -31.61 -22.85
CA LEU A 13 -16.69 -30.34 -23.60
C LEU A 13 -17.60 -30.48 -24.82
N LYS A 14 -17.51 -31.59 -25.57
CA LYS A 14 -18.42 -31.86 -26.70
C LYS A 14 -19.87 -32.05 -26.25
N LEU A 15 -20.09 -32.73 -25.12
CA LEU A 15 -21.44 -32.95 -24.58
C LEU A 15 -22.10 -31.63 -24.16
N MET A 16 -21.33 -30.68 -23.61
CA MET A 16 -21.84 -29.35 -23.27
C MET A 16 -22.11 -28.49 -24.51
N ALA A 17 -21.28 -28.58 -25.55
CA ALA A 17 -21.48 -27.86 -26.81
C ALA A 17 -22.64 -28.43 -27.67
N ALA A 18 -23.01 -29.70 -27.49
CA ALA A 18 -24.18 -30.29 -28.15
C ALA A 18 -25.50 -29.98 -27.41
N GLY A 19 -25.44 -29.57 -26.15
CA GLY A 19 -26.61 -29.19 -25.34
C GLY A 19 -27.16 -27.78 -25.63
N SER A 20 -26.47 -26.96 -26.41
CA SER A 20 -26.85 -25.57 -26.72
C SER A 20 -27.89 -25.40 -27.83
N GLY A 21 -28.56 -26.47 -28.25
CA GLY A 21 -29.60 -26.43 -29.30
C GLY A 21 -30.98 -25.90 -28.87
N LEU A 22 -31.25 -25.74 -27.56
CA LEU A 22 -32.56 -25.29 -27.05
C LEU A 22 -32.51 -24.14 -26.04
N ALA A 23 -31.36 -23.49 -25.85
CA ALA A 23 -31.23 -22.31 -24.97
C ALA A 23 -30.81 -21.03 -25.73
N ALA A 24 -30.94 -21.01 -27.05
CA ALA A 24 -30.59 -19.86 -27.88
C ALA A 24 -31.64 -18.73 -27.87
N SER A 25 -32.78 -18.92 -27.21
CA SER A 25 -33.86 -17.91 -27.09
C SER A 25 -33.96 -17.24 -25.71
N SER A 26 -33.10 -17.57 -24.75
CA SER A 26 -33.00 -16.89 -23.44
C SER A 26 -31.71 -16.08 -23.26
N LEU A 27 -30.82 -16.06 -24.25
CA LEU A 27 -29.53 -15.37 -24.20
C LEU A 27 -29.56 -13.88 -24.62
N HIS A 28 -30.72 -13.23 -24.53
CA HIS A 28 -30.85 -11.76 -24.63
C HIS A 28 -31.24 -11.09 -23.30
N ALA A 29 -31.37 -11.85 -22.20
CA ALA A 29 -31.75 -11.35 -20.89
C ALA A 29 -30.77 -11.83 -19.80
N ALA A 30 -29.50 -11.51 -19.94
CA ALA A 30 -28.52 -11.64 -18.85
C ALA A 30 -27.38 -10.61 -18.97
N THR A 31 -27.68 -9.41 -19.44
CA THR A 31 -26.89 -8.22 -19.08
C THR A 31 -27.26 -7.82 -17.65
N ASN A 32 -26.79 -8.59 -16.67
CA ASN A 32 -26.73 -8.13 -15.30
C ASN A 32 -25.35 -8.49 -14.78
N LYS A 33 -24.40 -7.58 -15.03
CA LYS A 33 -23.28 -7.38 -14.10
C LYS A 33 -23.93 -7.16 -12.74
N SER A 34 -24.01 -8.23 -11.96
CA SER A 34 -24.19 -8.16 -10.53
C SER A 34 -23.09 -7.23 -10.01
N GLU A 35 -23.44 -5.96 -9.84
CA GLU A 35 -22.66 -5.01 -9.07
C GLU A 35 -22.37 -5.65 -7.72
N LEU A 36 -21.10 -5.95 -7.46
CA LEU A 36 -20.63 -6.10 -6.09
C LEU A 36 -20.81 -4.74 -5.40
N LYS A 37 -22.03 -4.49 -4.89
CA LYS A 37 -22.34 -3.41 -3.95
C LYS A 37 -21.73 -3.76 -2.60
N GLY A 38 -20.41 -3.59 -2.51
CA GLY A 38 -19.64 -3.83 -1.30
C GLY A 38 -18.36 -2.98 -1.20
N GLY A 39 -18.13 -2.07 -2.16
CA GLY A 39 -17.17 -0.99 -1.98
C GLY A 39 -17.91 0.22 -1.42
N ALA A 40 -17.43 0.82 -0.34
CA ALA A 40 -17.95 2.09 0.16
C ALA A 40 -17.96 3.11 -0.99
N HIS A 41 -19.12 3.33 -1.60
CA HIS A 41 -19.33 4.41 -2.54
C HIS A 41 -19.18 5.68 -1.73
N LEU A 42 -18.03 6.36 -1.85
CA LEU A 42 -17.86 7.71 -1.32
C LEU A 42 -18.94 8.54 -2.01
N SER A 43 -20.03 8.79 -1.28
CA SER A 43 -21.29 9.33 -1.78
C SER A 43 -21.24 10.83 -2.08
N HIS A 44 -20.05 11.42 -2.03
CA HIS A 44 -19.87 12.83 -2.35
C HIS A 44 -19.37 12.97 -3.79
N PRO A 45 -20.02 13.82 -4.61
CA PRO A 45 -19.50 14.17 -5.92
C PRO A 45 -18.11 14.82 -5.78
N ALA A 46 -17.27 14.64 -6.80
CA ALA A 46 -15.97 15.29 -6.82
C ALA A 46 -16.12 16.82 -6.73
N SER A 47 -15.25 17.46 -5.94
CA SER A 47 -15.15 18.91 -5.87
C SER A 47 -14.27 19.42 -7.01
N HIS A 48 -14.81 20.33 -7.82
CA HIS A 48 -14.06 20.99 -8.89
C HIS A 48 -13.46 22.34 -8.46
N LYS A 49 -13.49 22.66 -7.16
CA LYS A 49 -12.83 23.86 -6.65
C LYS A 49 -11.31 23.66 -6.66
N TYR A 50 -10.59 24.72 -7.01
CA TYR A 50 -9.15 24.75 -6.82
C TYR A 50 -8.82 24.87 -5.33
N ALA A 51 -7.80 24.12 -4.91
CA ALA A 51 -7.20 24.17 -3.58
C ALA A 51 -5.77 23.64 -3.67
N ARG A 52 -4.88 24.16 -2.81
CA ARG A 52 -3.54 23.63 -2.59
C ARG A 52 -3.60 22.61 -1.46
N ILE A 53 -3.38 21.35 -1.79
CA ILE A 53 -3.42 20.24 -0.85
C ILE A 53 -2.01 19.72 -0.67
N VAL A 54 -1.51 19.76 0.56
CA VAL A 54 -0.20 19.22 0.91
C VAL A 54 -0.36 17.95 1.72
N ILE A 55 0.39 16.91 1.36
CA ILE A 55 0.42 15.61 2.03
C ILE A 55 1.81 15.40 2.61
N ALA A 56 1.92 15.34 3.93
CA ALA A 56 3.15 15.08 4.63
C ALA A 56 3.33 13.57 4.87
N GLY A 57 4.26 12.93 4.15
CA GLY A 57 4.58 11.51 4.28
C GLY A 57 4.17 10.67 3.07
N GLY A 58 5.12 9.86 2.57
CA GLY A 58 5.01 8.98 1.39
C GLY A 58 4.89 7.50 1.73
N GLY A 59 4.40 7.20 2.95
CA GLY A 59 4.01 5.85 3.36
C GLY A 59 2.66 5.43 2.78
N THR A 60 2.13 4.30 3.25
CA THR A 60 0.89 3.71 2.71
C THR A 60 -0.29 4.67 2.78
N ALA A 61 -0.47 5.34 3.93
CA ALA A 61 -1.55 6.30 4.13
C ALA A 61 -1.42 7.52 3.21
N GLY A 62 -0.20 8.06 3.03
CA GLY A 62 0.04 9.23 2.19
C GLY A 62 -0.21 8.98 0.71
N ILE A 63 0.24 7.84 0.19
CA ILE A 63 0.00 7.42 -1.20
C ILE A 63 -1.50 7.18 -1.43
N ILE A 64 -2.18 6.50 -0.50
CA ILE A 64 -3.63 6.29 -0.58
C ILE A 64 -4.37 7.63 -0.53
N ALA A 65 -3.94 8.55 0.33
CA ALA A 65 -4.50 9.89 0.42
C ALA A 65 -4.31 10.65 -0.90
N ALA A 66 -3.11 10.63 -1.49
CA ALA A 66 -2.86 11.25 -2.80
C ALA A 66 -3.80 10.70 -3.87
N ALA A 67 -3.92 9.37 -3.99
CA ALA A 67 -4.80 8.73 -4.96
C ALA A 67 -6.28 9.04 -4.73
N ARG A 68 -6.74 9.06 -3.46
CA ARG A 68 -8.14 9.37 -3.12
C ARG A 68 -8.46 10.84 -3.33
N THR A 69 -7.60 11.73 -2.85
CA THR A 69 -7.72 13.18 -3.02
C THR A 69 -7.71 13.54 -4.50
N ARG A 70 -6.86 12.89 -5.31
CA ARG A 70 -6.84 13.15 -6.76
C ARG A 70 -8.18 12.90 -7.42
N ARG A 71 -8.87 11.80 -7.05
CA ARG A 71 -10.22 11.48 -7.54
C ARG A 71 -11.30 12.40 -6.98
N ALA A 72 -11.18 12.78 -5.72
CA ALA A 72 -12.19 13.60 -5.03
C ALA A 72 -12.10 15.09 -5.39
N ALA A 73 -10.93 15.58 -5.79
CA ALA A 73 -10.68 16.98 -6.09
C ALA A 73 -9.81 17.12 -7.35
N PRO A 74 -10.30 16.84 -8.57
CA PRO A 74 -9.50 16.80 -9.79
C PRO A 74 -8.78 18.10 -10.13
N ASN A 75 -9.33 19.25 -9.71
CA ASN A 75 -8.76 20.57 -9.98
C ASN A 75 -7.78 21.06 -8.91
N ALA A 76 -7.55 20.28 -7.84
CA ALA A 76 -6.61 20.66 -6.79
C ALA A 76 -5.16 20.50 -7.23
N GLU A 77 -4.30 21.39 -6.73
CA GLU A 77 -2.85 21.20 -6.76
C GLU A 77 -2.45 20.32 -5.59
N ILE A 78 -1.91 19.14 -5.85
CA ILE A 78 -1.56 18.16 -4.81
C ILE A 78 -0.05 18.04 -4.76
N THR A 79 0.54 18.34 -3.60
CA THR A 79 1.95 18.14 -3.31
C THR A 79 2.11 17.10 -2.21
N LEU A 80 2.85 16.03 -2.45
CA LEU A 80 3.26 15.05 -1.45
C LEU A 80 4.74 15.25 -1.13
N ILE A 81 5.07 15.38 0.15
CA ILE A 81 6.43 15.60 0.63
C ILE A 81 6.88 14.34 1.36
N SER A 82 7.94 13.69 0.86
CA SER A 82 8.53 12.54 1.54
C SER A 82 9.90 12.16 0.97
N PRO A 83 10.88 11.80 1.81
CA PRO A 83 12.22 11.47 1.34
C PRO A 83 12.35 10.04 0.75
N ASN A 84 11.36 9.17 0.95
CA ASN A 84 11.47 7.75 0.60
C ASN A 84 11.32 7.49 -0.91
N THR A 85 12.41 7.16 -1.59
CA THR A 85 12.38 6.71 -3.00
C THR A 85 11.87 5.28 -3.15
N THR A 86 11.82 4.57 -2.03
CA THR A 86 11.35 3.20 -1.92
C THR A 86 10.13 3.10 -1.00
N HIS A 87 9.17 2.26 -1.36
CA HIS A 87 8.02 1.93 -0.55
C HIS A 87 8.18 0.51 0.02
N LEU A 88 8.21 0.43 1.36
CA LEU A 88 8.32 -0.83 2.08
C LEU A 88 6.94 -1.31 2.52
N TYR A 89 6.54 -2.50 2.08
CA TYR A 89 5.37 -3.21 2.61
C TYR A 89 5.70 -3.81 3.98
N GLN A 90 5.63 -2.99 5.02
CA GLN A 90 5.97 -3.35 6.40
C GLN A 90 5.23 -4.58 6.95
N PRO A 91 3.95 -4.85 6.62
CA PRO A 91 3.30 -6.11 7.05
C PRO A 91 4.01 -7.37 6.53
N GLY A 92 4.78 -7.25 5.44
CA GLY A 92 5.64 -8.30 4.91
C GLY A 92 6.75 -8.76 5.87
N ALA A 93 7.13 -7.92 6.84
CA ALA A 93 8.23 -8.19 7.77
C ALA A 93 7.97 -9.45 8.60
N LEU A 94 6.71 -9.73 8.96
CA LEU A 94 6.35 -10.97 9.64
C LEU A 94 6.62 -12.20 8.76
N PHE A 95 6.28 -12.15 7.47
CA PHE A 95 6.52 -13.26 6.54
C PHE A 95 8.00 -13.43 6.24
N ARG A 96 8.75 -12.32 6.17
CA ARG A 96 10.22 -12.35 6.09
C ARG A 96 10.83 -13.03 7.30
N ALA A 97 10.35 -12.69 8.50
CA ALA A 97 10.70 -13.33 9.75
C ALA A 97 10.12 -14.74 9.90
N ALA A 98 9.41 -15.27 8.91
CA ALA A 98 9.01 -16.67 8.86
C ALA A 98 9.74 -17.43 7.74
N GLY A 99 10.65 -16.78 7.00
CA GLY A 99 11.28 -17.34 5.81
C GLY A 99 10.35 -17.49 4.61
N LEU A 100 9.17 -16.85 4.65
CA LEU A 100 8.11 -16.98 3.63
C LEU A 100 8.13 -15.84 2.60
N MET A 101 8.94 -14.81 2.80
CA MET A 101 9.04 -13.65 1.91
C MET A 101 10.46 -13.07 1.92
N SER A 102 10.93 -12.62 0.77
CA SER A 102 12.21 -11.93 0.61
C SER A 102 12.08 -10.40 0.72
N GLN A 103 13.20 -9.70 0.91
CA GLN A 103 13.21 -8.23 1.00
C GLN A 103 12.75 -7.59 -0.31
N SER A 104 13.16 -8.14 -1.44
CA SER A 104 12.80 -7.64 -2.77
C SER A 104 11.29 -7.75 -3.03
N GLU A 105 10.64 -8.76 -2.46
CA GLU A 105 9.17 -8.89 -2.53
C GLU A 105 8.44 -7.82 -1.71
N MET A 106 9.05 -7.32 -0.62
CA MET A 106 8.49 -6.26 0.23
C MET A 106 8.69 -4.84 -0.32
N VAL A 107 9.61 -4.67 -1.28
CA VAL A 107 10.11 -3.37 -1.71
C VAL A 107 9.63 -3.03 -3.12
N ARG A 108 9.13 -1.80 -3.31
CA ARG A 108 8.77 -1.25 -4.62
C ARG A 108 9.26 0.18 -4.75
N GLU A 109 9.47 0.68 -5.97
CA GLU A 109 9.77 2.10 -6.19
C GLU A 109 8.55 2.96 -5.83
N THR A 110 8.73 3.97 -4.97
CA THR A 110 7.60 4.82 -4.53
C THR A 110 6.94 5.51 -5.73
N ALA A 111 7.74 5.90 -6.72
CA ALA A 111 7.30 6.52 -7.98
C ALA A 111 6.17 5.73 -8.66
N SER A 112 6.22 4.39 -8.60
CA SER A 112 5.26 3.50 -9.27
C SER A 112 3.83 3.59 -8.73
N PHE A 113 3.63 4.21 -7.56
CA PHE A 113 2.31 4.37 -6.95
C PHE A 113 1.70 5.76 -7.10
N PHE A 114 2.44 6.74 -7.63
CA PHE A 114 1.93 8.09 -7.74
C PHE A 114 0.88 8.17 -8.86
N PRO A 115 -0.31 8.72 -8.58
CA PRO A 115 -1.25 9.08 -9.63
C PRO A 115 -0.72 10.27 -10.43
N ASP A 116 -1.22 10.42 -11.66
CA ASP A 116 -0.88 11.56 -12.51
C ASP A 116 -1.18 12.90 -11.81
N ASN A 117 -0.36 13.90 -12.11
CA ASN A 117 -0.54 15.29 -11.63
C ASN A 117 -0.52 15.42 -10.10
N VAL A 118 0.29 14.62 -9.42
CA VAL A 118 0.73 14.86 -8.04
C VAL A 118 2.21 15.24 -8.06
N THR A 119 2.53 16.40 -7.50
CA THR A 119 3.91 16.83 -7.32
C THR A 119 4.51 16.06 -6.14
N TRP A 120 5.59 15.33 -6.35
CA TRP A 120 6.31 14.65 -5.28
C TRP A 120 7.62 15.38 -4.96
N LEU A 121 7.69 15.95 -3.77
CA LEU A 121 8.91 16.57 -3.23
C LEU A 121 9.69 15.54 -2.41
N GLN A 122 10.85 15.12 -2.95
CA GLN A 122 11.75 14.13 -2.35
C GLN A 122 12.64 14.74 -1.26
N GLU A 123 12.00 15.21 -0.20
CA GLU A 123 12.65 15.85 0.93
C GLU A 123 11.89 15.58 2.24
N LYS A 124 12.48 16.00 3.36
CA LYS A 124 11.87 15.85 4.68
C LYS A 124 11.01 17.06 5.01
N VAL A 125 9.90 16.79 5.69
CA VAL A 125 9.18 17.81 6.47
C VAL A 125 9.98 18.08 7.74
N THR A 126 10.21 19.35 8.06
CA THR A 126 10.98 19.79 9.23
C THR A 126 10.13 20.51 10.27
N GLY A 127 8.93 20.98 9.90
CA GLY A 127 8.06 21.71 10.81
C GLY A 127 6.66 21.95 10.26
N PHE A 128 5.75 22.36 11.15
CA PHE A 128 4.38 22.75 10.85
C PHE A 128 4.11 24.15 11.40
N ASP A 129 3.52 25.03 10.59
CA ASP A 129 3.13 26.38 10.96
C ASP A 129 1.61 26.55 10.67
N PRO A 130 0.75 25.97 11.55
CA PRO A 130 -0.69 25.96 11.33
C PRO A 130 -1.33 27.34 11.42
N GLU A 131 -0.74 28.26 12.18
CA GLU A 131 -1.21 29.65 12.31
C GLU A 131 -1.18 30.40 10.97
N HIS A 132 -0.23 30.06 10.09
CA HIS A 132 -0.09 30.66 8.77
C HIS A 132 -0.44 29.69 7.62
N ASN A 133 -0.98 28.51 7.94
CA ASN A 133 -1.25 27.41 7.00
C ASN A 133 -0.04 27.06 6.12
N ARG A 134 1.11 26.78 6.75
CA ARG A 134 2.36 26.43 6.07
C ARG A 134 2.98 25.16 6.64
N ILE A 135 3.67 24.43 5.78
CA ILE A 135 4.57 23.35 6.18
C ILE A 135 6.01 23.75 5.86
N GLU A 136 6.95 23.36 6.71
CA GLU A 136 8.38 23.60 6.49
C GLU A 136 9.04 22.34 5.98
N THR A 137 9.90 22.50 4.99
CA THR A 137 10.65 21.41 4.38
C THR A 137 12.15 21.69 4.40
N GLU A 138 12.94 20.63 4.30
CA GLU A 138 14.40 20.69 4.40
C GLU A 138 15.07 21.56 3.30
N LYS A 139 14.51 21.59 2.08
CA LYS A 139 15.11 22.23 0.91
C LYS A 139 14.23 23.32 0.29
N SER A 140 12.93 23.08 0.18
CA SER A 140 11.97 24.00 -0.46
C SER A 140 11.46 25.13 0.46
N GLY A 141 11.84 25.13 1.74
CA GLY A 141 11.48 26.16 2.70
C GLY A 141 10.03 26.04 3.18
N LYS A 142 9.28 27.16 3.20
CA LYS A 142 7.89 27.16 3.69
C LYS A 142 6.89 27.06 2.53
N LEU A 143 6.10 25.99 2.52
CA LEU A 143 5.06 25.75 1.51
C LEU A 143 3.68 26.04 2.08
N PRO A 144 2.88 26.93 1.46
CA PRO A 144 1.52 27.19 1.91
C PRO A 144 0.57 26.06 1.50
N TYR A 145 -0.48 25.85 2.30
CA TYR A 145 -1.56 24.92 1.98
C TYR A 145 -2.93 25.55 2.26
N ASP A 146 -3.96 25.06 1.59
CA ASP A 146 -5.36 25.28 2.00
C ASP A 146 -5.87 24.08 2.80
N VAL A 147 -5.32 22.88 2.52
CA VAL A 147 -5.57 21.65 3.27
C VAL A 147 -4.25 20.90 3.48
N LEU A 148 -3.99 20.50 4.72
CA LEU A 148 -2.85 19.65 5.08
C LEU A 148 -3.35 18.25 5.49
N ILE A 149 -2.77 17.21 4.88
CA ILE A 149 -2.94 15.82 5.28
C ILE A 149 -1.64 15.34 5.92
N VAL A 150 -1.69 14.98 7.21
CA VAL A 150 -0.53 14.45 7.93
C VAL A 150 -0.55 12.92 7.92
N ALA A 151 0.44 12.31 7.28
CA ALA A 151 0.56 10.87 7.08
C ALA A 151 2.02 10.37 7.29
N LEU A 152 2.69 10.92 8.31
CA LEU A 152 4.12 10.69 8.60
C LEU A 152 4.43 9.30 9.20
N GLY A 153 3.41 8.51 9.55
CA GLY A 153 3.60 7.22 10.20
C GLY A 153 3.98 7.35 11.67
N CYS A 154 4.81 6.43 12.16
CA CYS A 154 5.29 6.38 13.54
C CYS A 154 6.81 6.14 13.56
N ALA A 155 7.44 6.54 14.67
CA ALA A 155 8.84 6.24 14.95
C ALA A 155 8.92 5.12 15.99
N TYR A 156 9.96 4.29 15.88
CA TYR A 156 10.24 3.24 16.86
C TYR A 156 11.16 3.80 17.94
N ASP A 157 10.70 3.80 19.18
CA ASP A 157 11.48 4.24 20.34
C ASP A 157 11.85 3.04 21.21
N TYR A 158 12.88 2.30 20.79
CA TYR A 158 13.41 1.17 21.58
C TYR A 158 14.00 1.63 22.91
N GLY A 159 14.50 2.87 22.99
CA GLY A 159 15.06 3.44 24.22
C GLY A 159 14.01 3.75 25.28
N ALA A 160 12.73 3.79 24.92
CA ALA A 160 11.63 3.87 25.88
C ALA A 160 11.47 2.60 26.75
N ILE A 161 12.08 1.47 26.34
CA ILE A 161 12.11 0.25 27.12
C ILE A 161 13.41 0.23 27.92
N GLU A 162 13.29 0.22 29.26
CA GLU A 162 14.45 0.21 30.15
C GLU A 162 15.38 -0.99 29.86
N GLY A 163 16.66 -0.70 29.64
CA GLY A 163 17.66 -1.72 29.32
C GLY A 163 17.61 -2.23 27.87
N MET A 164 16.79 -1.67 26.99
CA MET A 164 16.72 -2.03 25.57
C MET A 164 17.41 -0.98 24.70
N ASP A 165 18.13 -1.45 23.69
CA ASP A 165 18.68 -0.63 22.61
C ASP A 165 18.46 -1.34 21.26
N SER A 166 18.28 -0.57 20.19
CA SER A 166 18.04 -1.15 18.86
C SER A 166 19.21 -2.00 18.37
N SER A 167 20.44 -1.74 18.82
CA SER A 167 21.62 -2.56 18.50
C SER A 167 21.62 -3.96 19.13
N MET A 168 20.68 -4.24 20.05
CA MET A 168 20.50 -5.56 20.64
C MET A 168 19.69 -6.50 19.73
N ILE A 169 18.94 -5.95 18.77
CA ILE A 169 18.12 -6.74 17.84
C ILE A 169 19.03 -7.60 16.97
N GLY A 170 18.71 -8.89 16.86
CA GLY A 170 19.51 -9.91 16.18
C GLY A 170 20.58 -10.57 17.07
N LYS A 171 20.67 -10.21 18.35
CA LYS A 171 21.62 -10.78 19.32
C LYS A 171 20.88 -11.46 20.47
N GLU A 172 21.47 -12.49 21.06
CA GLU A 172 20.97 -13.13 22.30
C GLU A 172 19.47 -13.53 22.25
N GLY A 173 18.95 -13.88 21.08
CA GLY A 173 17.54 -14.25 20.88
C GLY A 173 16.55 -13.08 20.83
N ILE A 174 17.02 -11.83 20.78
CA ILE A 174 16.18 -10.64 20.65
C ILE A 174 15.87 -10.40 19.16
N LEU A 175 14.59 -10.33 18.82
CA LEU A 175 14.10 -10.12 17.44
C LEU A 175 13.07 -8.99 17.41
N SER A 176 13.02 -8.23 16.31
CA SER A 176 11.96 -7.24 16.07
C SER A 176 11.61 -7.12 14.60
N ILE A 177 10.39 -7.51 14.23
CA ILE A 177 9.86 -7.31 12.86
C ILE A 177 9.66 -5.81 12.50
N TYR A 178 9.98 -4.89 13.41
CA TYR A 178 9.78 -3.45 13.26
C TYR A 178 11.09 -2.66 13.09
N LEU A 179 12.27 -3.27 13.20
CA LEU A 179 13.52 -2.55 12.90
C LEU A 179 13.68 -2.40 11.38
N ASN A 180 13.09 -1.34 10.84
CA ASN A 180 12.98 -1.07 9.41
C ASN A 180 13.45 0.36 9.09
N ASP A 181 14.24 0.54 8.03
CA ASP A 181 14.50 1.87 7.44
C ASP A 181 13.53 2.08 6.27
N THR A 182 12.41 2.76 6.52
CA THR A 182 11.38 2.99 5.50
C THR A 182 11.81 3.94 4.38
N VAL A 183 12.89 4.72 4.58
CA VAL A 183 13.43 5.61 3.56
C VAL A 183 14.31 4.83 2.60
N LYS A 184 15.17 3.94 3.13
CA LYS A 184 16.01 3.03 2.33
C LYS A 184 15.28 1.77 1.87
N GLY A 185 14.10 1.51 2.43
CA GLY A 185 13.32 0.30 2.17
C GLY A 185 13.96 -0.97 2.74
N THR A 186 14.54 -0.93 3.93
CA THR A 186 15.13 -2.11 4.59
C THR A 186 14.25 -2.62 5.74
N ALA A 187 14.25 -3.93 5.98
CA ALA A 187 13.59 -4.58 7.11
C ALA A 187 14.57 -5.51 7.84
N GLU A 188 15.52 -4.90 8.56
CA GLU A 188 16.69 -5.56 9.16
C GLU A 188 16.30 -6.46 10.34
N GLY A 189 15.37 -6.03 11.20
CA GLY A 189 14.98 -6.85 12.35
C GLY A 189 14.04 -8.01 12.03
N ALA A 190 13.65 -8.14 10.76
CA ALA A 190 12.78 -9.21 10.27
C ALA A 190 13.55 -10.46 9.81
N GLU A 191 14.86 -10.54 10.00
CA GLU A 191 15.61 -11.76 9.70
C GLU A 191 15.53 -12.73 10.88
N LEU A 192 15.02 -13.94 10.63
CA LEU A 192 15.14 -15.03 11.58
C LEU A 192 16.61 -15.29 11.87
N SER A 193 17.06 -15.03 13.08
CA SER A 193 18.23 -15.72 13.57
C SER A 193 17.86 -17.20 13.65
N GLY A 194 18.36 -18.03 12.73
CA GLY A 194 18.09 -19.47 12.70
C GLY A 194 18.32 -20.18 14.05
N ALA A 195 19.13 -19.57 14.91
CA ALA A 195 19.37 -19.95 16.30
C ALA A 195 18.13 -19.98 17.23
N LEU A 196 17.01 -19.35 16.86
CA LEU A 196 15.82 -19.29 17.73
C LEU A 196 15.03 -20.61 17.80
N PHE A 197 15.14 -21.46 16.78
CA PHE A 197 14.37 -22.71 16.68
C PHE A 197 15.23 -23.98 16.69
N GLU A 198 16.55 -23.86 16.73
CA GLU A 198 17.49 -25.00 16.81
C GLU A 198 17.84 -25.36 18.28
N LYS A 199 16.83 -25.50 19.15
CA LYS A 199 17.00 -26.12 20.48
C LYS A 199 16.51 -27.56 20.52
#